data_AF-A0A8S3AGL4-F1
#
_entry.id   AF-A0A8S3AGL4-F1
#
_cell.length_a   1.000
_cell.length_b   1.000
_cell.length_c   1.000
_cell.angle_alpha   90.00
_cell.angle_beta   90.00
_cell.angle_gamma   90.00
#
_symmetry.space_group_name_H-M   'P 1'
#
loop_
_entity.id
_entity.type
_entity.pdbx_description
1 polymer ?
#
loop_
_entity_poly.entity_id
_entity_poly.type
_entity_poly.pdbx_seq_one_letter_code
_entity_poly.pdbx_strand_id
1 'polypeptide(L)'
;MNERINELIRKRNQKLRKAYTRPVIESPTSATVVPCAKLDTGLRPNITKMNIEHDKTKLKMAPSWFDADDAQEALRGIVYPSNTVDQRPFNTIARYRMATGQSNNFRQQSLNIDENSTETLILMLDAFAQQFGADLSFTNDELPFDEGAYRTACGVANLGSAHLLPTNNIPTAGFSVLVHLDYDKNLAKSNDTMKEFLLNFTLAIARKLNIPEDYVRIFSVEKSTETPNTTIVHFGLTSPNQKETKQMADDFQEQARSGFGENALLHYIKPADYPYSWAPALSYLQLRPNDFAPDYNMDYRKSGMPESQHRGGYTYYLPIGWYRHALKVDQKYPDDAVWLGSTNGKGEWPVAFHGTNSSKISGVASKGLIISATENDFAREEAVEQMGPGMDQQGIYLTTHCNGGAHPQYTRPFCVQLPDRTNKTFRVVFMCRVQPGKFTTHHVSTSTGLIWRVVDPDAVRPYGILVKDEDTLDKIQPNP
;
A
#
# COMPACT_ATOMS: atom_id res chain seq x y z
N MET A 1 24.00 40.14 18.46
CA MET A 1 24.02 38.66 18.36
C MET A 1 23.56 38.19 16.98
N ASN A 2 22.34 38.55 16.56
CA ASN A 2 21.79 38.20 15.24
C ASN A 2 22.67 38.65 14.06
N GLU A 3 23.24 39.86 14.08
CA GLU A 3 24.13 40.35 13.01
C GLU A 3 25.41 39.52 12.86
N ARG A 4 26.07 39.18 13.99
CA ARG A 4 27.29 38.36 14.00
C ARG A 4 27.02 36.93 13.51
N ILE A 5 25.89 36.33 13.92
CA ILE A 5 25.44 35.02 13.43
C ILE A 5 25.20 35.07 11.91
N ASN A 6 24.46 36.09 11.44
CA ASN A 6 24.15 36.26 10.03
C ASN A 6 25.41 36.47 9.18
N GLU A 7 26.40 37.21 9.69
CA GLU A 7 27.67 37.43 9.00
C GLU A 7 28.51 36.15 8.89
N LEU A 8 28.60 35.36 9.97
CA LEU A 8 29.29 34.06 9.97
C LEU A 8 28.64 33.06 9.01
N ILE A 9 27.30 32.96 9.05
CA ILE A 9 26.50 32.14 8.12
C ILE A 9 26.82 32.55 6.68
N ARG A 10 26.80 33.86 6.37
CA ARG A 10 27.07 34.39 5.03
C ARG A 10 28.48 34.04 4.55
N LYS A 11 29.52 34.30 5.36
CA LYS A 11 30.93 34.07 5.00
C LYS A 11 31.22 32.61 4.68
N ARG A 12 30.70 31.67 5.46
CA ARG A 12 30.98 30.24 5.28
C ARG A 12 30.08 29.59 4.23
N ASN A 13 28.83 30.02 4.06
CA ASN A 13 28.01 29.62 2.90
C ASN A 13 28.68 30.02 1.59
N GLN A 14 29.33 31.19 1.55
CA GLN A 14 30.14 31.59 0.41
C GLN A 14 31.36 30.66 0.21
N LYS A 15 32.03 30.20 1.28
CA LYS A 15 33.11 29.21 1.21
C LYS A 15 32.62 27.84 0.71
N LEU A 16 31.50 27.33 1.25
CA LEU A 16 30.89 26.07 0.82
C LEU A 16 30.51 26.14 -0.67
N ARG A 17 29.82 27.22 -1.10
CA ARG A 17 29.50 27.44 -2.52
C ARG A 17 30.77 27.40 -3.38
N LYS A 18 31.83 28.14 -3.01
CA LYS A 18 33.10 28.15 -3.75
C LYS A 18 33.79 26.77 -3.79
N ALA A 19 33.66 25.96 -2.76
CA ALA A 19 34.21 24.61 -2.73
C ALA A 19 33.45 23.66 -3.67
N TYR A 20 32.13 23.82 -3.78
CA TYR A 20 31.26 22.94 -4.57
C TYR A 20 30.92 23.45 -5.98
N THR A 21 31.24 24.69 -6.34
CA THR A 21 31.11 25.20 -7.73
C THR A 21 32.34 24.94 -8.61
N ARG A 22 33.38 24.25 -8.11
CA ARG A 22 34.46 23.76 -8.97
C ARG A 22 33.94 22.58 -9.82
N PRO A 23 34.37 22.45 -11.10
CA PRO A 23 33.97 21.33 -11.93
C PRO A 23 34.32 20.01 -11.23
N VAL A 24 33.34 19.12 -11.20
CA VAL A 24 33.39 17.80 -10.59
C VAL A 24 34.65 17.06 -11.06
N ILE A 25 35.44 16.58 -10.10
CA ILE A 25 36.51 15.60 -10.33
C ILE A 25 35.87 14.43 -11.09
N GLU A 26 36.41 14.08 -12.25
CA GLU A 26 35.94 12.96 -13.06
C GLU A 26 35.76 11.73 -12.16
N SER A 27 34.52 11.23 -12.11
CA SER A 27 34.20 10.01 -11.36
C SER A 27 35.13 8.89 -11.82
N PRO A 28 35.72 8.10 -10.90
CA PRO A 28 36.55 6.97 -11.29
C PRO A 28 35.72 6.04 -12.19
N THR A 29 36.08 6.03 -13.46
CA THR A 29 35.65 5.03 -14.43
C THR A 29 36.17 3.70 -13.91
N SER A 30 35.28 2.74 -13.64
CA SER A 30 35.54 1.40 -13.08
C SER A 30 35.46 1.24 -11.55
N ALA A 31 34.35 1.65 -10.94
CA ALA A 31 33.81 0.83 -9.85
C ALA A 31 32.90 -0.23 -10.48
N THR A 32 33.27 -1.50 -10.35
CA THR A 32 32.42 -2.64 -10.70
C THR A 32 31.11 -2.48 -9.93
N VAL A 33 30.03 -2.17 -10.66
CA VAL A 33 28.69 -2.07 -10.10
C VAL A 33 28.32 -3.46 -9.63
N VAL A 34 28.44 -3.69 -8.31
CA VAL A 34 27.72 -4.80 -7.67
C VAL A 34 26.25 -4.50 -7.96
N PRO A 35 25.53 -5.38 -8.68
CA PRO A 35 24.08 -5.23 -8.80
C PRO A 35 23.56 -5.09 -7.39
N CYS A 36 22.86 -3.99 -7.09
CA CYS A 36 22.15 -3.86 -5.84
C CYS A 36 21.29 -5.11 -5.76
N ALA A 37 21.70 -6.07 -4.91
CA ALA A 37 20.95 -7.29 -4.69
C ALA A 37 19.53 -6.81 -4.40
N LYS A 38 18.53 -7.42 -5.04
CA LYS A 38 17.11 -7.12 -4.83
C LYS A 38 16.82 -7.20 -3.34
N LEU A 39 17.03 -6.07 -2.69
CA LEU A 39 16.88 -5.87 -1.28
C LEU A 39 15.39 -5.56 -1.18
N ASP A 40 14.59 -6.63 -1.12
CA ASP A 40 13.30 -6.58 -0.46
C ASP A 40 13.60 -6.26 1.00
N THR A 41 13.90 -5.00 1.27
CA THR A 41 14.30 -4.54 2.60
C THR A 41 13.11 -4.50 3.56
N GLY A 42 11.88 -4.67 3.04
CA GLY A 42 10.67 -4.36 3.78
C GLY A 42 10.59 -2.88 4.20
N LEU A 43 11.50 -2.02 3.72
CA LEU A 43 11.52 -0.60 4.07
C LEU A 43 10.43 0.11 3.31
N ARG A 44 9.52 0.70 4.07
CA ARG A 44 8.45 1.53 3.54
C ARG A 44 8.82 3.00 3.68
N PRO A 45 8.44 3.87 2.75
CA PRO A 45 8.54 5.29 2.98
C PRO A 45 7.56 5.71 4.08
N ASN A 46 8.03 6.55 4.98
CA ASN A 46 7.30 7.12 6.09
C ASN A 46 7.00 8.61 5.82
N ILE A 47 5.80 9.05 6.17
CA ILE A 47 5.40 10.46 6.04
C ILE A 47 5.78 11.18 7.33
N THR A 48 6.90 11.90 7.29
CA THR A 48 7.47 12.61 8.44
C THR A 48 6.77 13.94 8.71
N LYS A 49 6.14 14.53 7.69
CA LYS A 49 5.35 15.76 7.83
C LYS A 49 4.24 15.79 6.80
N MET A 50 3.05 16.22 7.21
CA MET A 50 1.90 16.40 6.32
C MET A 50 1.16 17.66 6.73
N ASN A 51 0.87 18.53 5.75
CA ASN A 51 0.03 19.70 5.93
C ASN A 51 -1.09 19.66 4.90
N ILE A 52 -2.30 19.35 5.36
CA ILE A 52 -3.51 19.33 4.53
C ILE A 52 -4.08 20.75 4.51
N GLU A 53 -4.01 21.40 3.36
CA GLU A 53 -4.64 22.69 3.07
C GLU A 53 -5.89 22.45 2.21
N HIS A 54 -6.68 23.51 1.99
CA HIS A 54 -7.96 23.44 1.28
C HIS A 54 -7.83 22.95 -0.17
N ASP A 55 -6.76 23.32 -0.87
CA ASP A 55 -6.54 23.02 -2.28
C ASP A 55 -5.34 22.11 -2.53
N LYS A 56 -4.50 21.88 -1.51
CA LYS A 56 -3.29 21.08 -1.62
C LYS A 56 -2.87 20.46 -0.30
N THR A 57 -2.25 19.30 -0.41
CA THR A 57 -1.53 18.68 0.68
C THR A 57 -0.06 18.72 0.35
N LYS A 58 0.73 19.32 1.24
CA LYS A 58 2.19 19.28 1.18
C LYS A 58 2.69 18.20 2.12
N LEU A 59 3.66 17.42 1.68
CA LEU A 59 4.21 16.35 2.48
C LEU A 59 5.73 16.30 2.43
N LYS A 60 6.30 15.71 3.49
CA LYS A 60 7.69 15.26 3.53
C LYS A 60 7.69 13.77 3.83
N MET A 61 8.48 13.04 3.06
CA MET A 61 8.66 11.60 3.22
C MET A 61 10.14 11.31 3.47
N ALA A 62 10.40 10.40 4.39
CA ALA A 62 11.71 9.81 4.63
C ALA A 62 11.56 8.28 4.73
N PRO A 63 12.62 7.49 4.56
CA PRO A 63 12.53 6.05 4.75
C PRO A 63 12.14 5.67 6.17
N SER A 64 11.53 4.50 6.33
CA SER A 64 11.15 3.95 7.65
C SER A 64 12.32 3.71 8.59
N TRP A 65 13.54 3.50 8.08
CA TRP A 65 14.74 3.40 8.92
C TRP A 65 15.20 4.74 9.48
N PHE A 66 14.70 5.86 8.95
CA PHE A 66 15.08 7.18 9.44
C PHE A 66 14.13 7.62 10.55
N ASP A 67 14.62 7.50 11.79
CA ASP A 67 13.95 8.04 12.96
C ASP A 67 14.42 9.50 13.20
N ALA A 68 13.55 10.45 12.87
CA ALA A 68 13.83 11.87 13.07
C ALA A 68 13.54 12.27 14.52
N ASP A 69 14.30 13.22 15.05
CA ASP A 69 14.00 13.80 16.36
C ASP A 69 12.58 14.37 16.45
N ASP A 70 11.92 14.15 17.59
CA ASP A 70 10.62 14.74 17.89
C ASP A 70 10.79 16.25 18.13
N ALA A 71 10.66 17.00 17.05
CA ALA A 71 10.75 18.45 17.09
C ALA A 71 9.72 19.08 18.04
N GLN A 72 8.53 18.50 18.21
CA GLN A 72 7.52 19.06 19.12
C GLN A 72 7.93 18.88 20.57
N GLU A 73 8.42 17.68 20.93
CA GLU A 73 8.91 17.41 22.28
C GLU A 73 10.10 18.29 22.64
N ALA A 74 11.05 18.46 21.71
CA ALA A 74 12.21 19.33 21.90
C ALA A 74 11.84 20.80 22.18
N LEU A 75 10.70 21.26 21.67
CA LEU A 75 10.23 22.64 21.84
C LEU A 75 9.49 22.88 23.17
N ARG A 76 8.99 21.83 23.86
CA ARG A 76 8.18 21.98 25.09
C ARG A 76 8.95 22.54 26.28
N GLY A 77 10.26 22.27 26.36
CA GLY A 77 11.11 22.61 27.51
C GLY A 77 11.99 23.85 27.35
N ILE A 78 11.80 24.66 26.31
CA ILE A 78 12.71 25.77 26.00
C ILE A 78 12.49 26.95 26.94
N VAL A 79 13.57 27.42 27.58
CA VAL A 79 13.57 28.71 28.29
C VAL A 79 14.37 29.72 27.49
N TYR A 80 13.68 30.58 26.75
CA TYR A 80 14.31 31.60 25.92
C TYR A 80 14.96 32.71 26.76
N PRO A 81 16.06 33.34 26.28
CA PRO A 81 16.57 34.58 26.84
C PRO A 81 15.52 35.68 26.82
N SER A 82 15.59 36.62 27.77
CA SER A 82 14.72 37.79 27.79
C SER A 82 14.85 38.59 26.49
N ASN A 83 13.72 39.07 25.96
CA ASN A 83 13.65 39.87 24.71
C ASN A 83 14.09 39.14 23.43
N THR A 84 13.95 37.81 23.38
CA THR A 84 14.22 37.03 22.15
C THR A 84 13.17 37.32 21.09
N VAL A 85 13.58 38.00 20.01
CA VAL A 85 12.72 38.30 18.86
C VAL A 85 12.68 37.14 17.87
N ASP A 86 13.84 36.53 17.59
CA ASP A 86 13.95 35.39 16.69
C ASP A 86 14.25 34.12 17.50
N GLN A 87 13.23 33.25 17.58
CA GLN A 87 13.31 31.98 18.32
C GLN A 87 13.93 30.85 17.49
N ARG A 88 14.07 31.02 16.17
CA ARG A 88 14.48 29.92 15.29
C ARG A 88 15.87 29.34 15.65
N PRO A 89 16.92 30.14 15.91
CA PRO A 89 18.22 29.58 16.29
C PRO A 89 18.14 28.75 17.59
N PHE A 90 17.33 29.21 18.54
CA PHE A 90 17.13 28.51 19.82
C PHE A 90 16.37 27.20 19.61
N ASN A 91 15.36 27.18 18.75
CA ASN A 91 14.60 25.98 18.41
C ASN A 91 15.50 24.92 17.78
N THR A 92 16.35 25.30 16.83
CA THR A 92 17.30 24.38 16.18
C THR A 92 18.31 23.81 17.19
N ILE A 93 18.87 24.65 18.06
CA ILE A 93 19.84 24.17 19.07
C ILE A 93 19.16 23.36 20.17
N ALA A 94 17.92 23.67 20.54
CA ALA A 94 17.19 22.90 21.54
C ALA A 94 16.96 21.45 21.09
N ARG A 95 16.70 21.23 19.80
CA ARG A 95 16.59 19.90 19.19
C ARG A 95 17.91 19.12 19.30
N TYR A 96 19.02 19.75 18.93
CA TYR A 96 20.36 19.17 19.09
C TYR A 96 20.69 18.84 20.56
N ARG A 97 20.45 19.80 21.45
CA ARG A 97 20.73 19.65 22.88
C ARG A 97 19.87 18.53 23.48
N MET A 98 18.60 18.43 23.11
CA MET A 98 17.76 17.30 23.53
C MET A 98 18.32 15.96 23.06
N ALA A 99 18.71 15.85 21.79
CA ALA A 99 19.30 14.62 21.24
C ALA A 99 20.60 14.21 21.96
N THR A 100 21.35 15.18 22.49
CA THR A 100 22.62 14.97 23.20
C THR A 100 22.53 15.06 24.73
N GLY A 101 21.32 15.13 25.30
CA GLY A 101 21.10 15.18 26.74
C GLY A 101 21.53 16.49 27.44
N GLN A 102 21.63 17.60 26.69
CA GLN A 102 21.99 18.92 27.19
C GLN A 102 20.76 19.77 27.55
N SER A 103 20.98 20.84 28.34
CA SER A 103 19.91 21.72 28.83
C SER A 103 19.37 22.68 27.76
N ASN A 104 18.04 22.75 27.64
CA ASN A 104 17.32 23.72 26.79
C ASN A 104 16.99 25.03 27.53
N ASN A 105 17.60 25.26 28.68
CA ASN A 105 17.50 26.54 29.39
C ASN A 105 18.57 27.52 28.91
N PHE A 106 18.23 28.34 27.91
CA PHE A 106 19.16 29.30 27.31
C PHE A 106 19.48 30.50 28.19
N ARG A 107 18.80 30.68 29.33
CA ARG A 107 19.20 31.66 30.36
C ARG A 107 20.32 31.14 31.24
N GLN A 108 20.40 29.83 31.44
CA GLN A 108 21.47 29.18 32.21
C GLN A 108 22.66 28.81 31.32
N GLN A 109 22.38 28.30 30.12
CA GLN A 109 23.38 27.91 29.14
C GLN A 109 23.08 28.60 27.81
N SER A 110 23.69 29.78 27.60
CA SER A 110 23.53 30.55 26.38
C SER A 110 23.97 29.77 25.12
N LEU A 111 23.55 30.24 23.95
CA LEU A 111 24.06 29.73 22.68
C LEU A 111 25.58 29.94 22.61
N ASN A 112 26.32 28.90 22.23
CA ASN A 112 27.75 28.95 22.00
C ASN A 112 28.02 29.35 20.54
N ILE A 113 28.22 30.65 20.30
CA ILE A 113 28.49 31.20 18.97
C ILE A 113 30.00 31.46 18.79
N ASP A 114 30.76 30.37 18.63
CA ASP A 114 32.18 30.39 18.26
C ASP A 114 32.40 29.70 16.90
N GLU A 115 33.44 30.07 16.16
CA GLU A 115 33.72 29.50 14.82
C GLU A 115 33.95 27.99 14.84
N ASN A 116 34.43 27.47 15.97
CA ASN A 116 34.72 26.06 16.22
C ASN A 116 33.63 25.35 17.01
N SER A 117 32.53 26.03 17.39
CA SER A 117 31.46 25.38 18.15
C SER A 117 30.56 24.53 17.25
N THR A 118 30.13 23.38 17.79
CA THR A 118 29.14 22.51 17.14
C THR A 118 27.80 23.23 16.95
N GLU A 119 27.39 24.07 17.91
CA GLU A 119 26.14 24.85 17.80
C GLU A 119 26.19 25.83 16.62
N THR A 120 27.32 26.52 16.41
CA THR A 120 27.49 27.37 15.21
C THR A 120 27.39 26.52 13.95
N LEU A 121 28.08 25.38 13.87
CA LEU A 121 27.99 24.50 12.70
C LEU A 121 26.55 24.05 12.42
N ILE A 122 25.80 23.69 13.45
CA ILE A 122 24.40 23.25 13.35
C ILE A 122 23.50 24.36 12.80
N LEU A 123 23.60 25.59 13.34
CA LEU A 123 22.85 26.72 12.84
C LEU A 123 23.14 27.02 11.36
N MET A 124 24.39 26.79 10.95
CA MET A 124 24.81 26.97 9.58
C MET A 124 24.29 25.87 8.66
N LEU A 125 24.28 24.62 9.13
CA LEU A 125 23.68 23.50 8.41
C LEU A 125 22.17 23.67 8.27
N ASP A 126 21.46 24.16 9.29
CA ASP A 126 20.04 24.49 9.18
C ASP A 126 19.83 25.60 8.13
N ALA A 127 20.60 26.69 8.19
CA ALA A 127 20.53 27.76 7.21
C ALA A 127 20.89 27.30 5.78
N PHE A 128 21.78 26.32 5.64
CA PHE A 128 22.13 25.70 4.37
C PHE A 128 21.00 24.80 3.86
N ALA A 129 20.51 23.87 4.67
CA ALA A 129 19.42 22.96 4.32
C ALA A 129 18.17 23.72 3.85
N GLN A 130 17.81 24.78 4.56
CA GLN A 130 16.64 25.59 4.21
C GLN A 130 16.77 26.33 2.89
N GLN A 131 17.98 26.66 2.42
CA GLN A 131 18.17 27.24 1.07
C GLN A 131 17.73 26.26 -0.04
N PHE A 132 17.68 24.96 0.26
CA PHE A 132 17.26 23.91 -0.65
C PHE A 132 15.90 23.31 -0.26
N GLY A 133 15.14 23.96 0.64
CA GLY A 133 13.84 23.46 1.11
C GLY A 133 13.90 22.23 2.01
N ALA A 134 15.09 21.83 2.46
CA ALA A 134 15.29 20.71 3.38
C ALA A 134 15.12 21.14 4.85
N ASP A 135 14.73 20.19 5.70
CA ASP A 135 14.72 20.38 7.15
C ASP A 135 15.93 19.68 7.76
N LEU A 136 16.58 20.30 8.75
CA LEU A 136 17.58 19.63 9.57
C LEU A 136 16.89 18.75 10.61
N SER A 137 17.40 17.55 10.82
CA SER A 137 16.97 16.64 11.90
C SER A 137 18.17 15.98 12.55
N PHE A 138 17.99 15.52 13.78
CA PHE A 138 19.01 14.85 14.58
C PHE A 138 18.58 13.42 14.84
N THR A 139 19.53 12.49 14.78
CA THR A 139 19.33 11.09 15.15
C THR A 139 20.55 10.61 15.94
N ASN A 140 20.34 9.68 16.85
CA ASN A 140 21.39 8.98 17.57
C ASN A 140 21.86 7.72 16.83
N ASP A 141 21.22 7.39 15.70
CA ASP A 141 21.61 6.26 14.87
C ASP A 141 22.95 6.53 14.20
N GLU A 142 23.83 5.53 14.26
CA GLU A 142 25.06 5.55 13.49
C GLU A 142 24.75 5.31 12.01
N LEU A 143 24.97 6.34 11.20
CA LEU A 143 24.69 6.34 9.78
C LEU A 143 26.00 6.15 8.98
N PRO A 144 26.29 4.94 8.44
CA PRO A 144 27.46 4.69 7.60
C PRO A 144 27.67 5.72 6.48
N PHE A 145 28.94 6.06 6.21
CA PHE A 145 29.32 7.07 5.21
C PHE A 145 29.21 6.58 3.76
N ASP A 146 29.40 5.28 3.53
CA ASP A 146 29.42 4.64 2.21
C ASP A 146 28.06 4.60 1.52
N GLU A 147 26.97 4.73 2.28
CA GLU A 147 25.60 4.78 1.75
C GLU A 147 25.07 6.21 1.52
N GLY A 148 25.93 7.23 1.62
CA GLY A 148 25.50 8.63 1.57
C GLY A 148 24.68 9.01 0.32
N ALA A 149 25.04 8.46 -0.84
CA ALA A 149 24.31 8.69 -2.09
C ALA A 149 22.93 8.00 -2.09
N TYR A 150 22.86 6.75 -1.61
CA TYR A 150 21.60 6.02 -1.44
C TYR A 150 20.64 6.76 -0.53
N ARG A 151 21.09 7.12 0.67
CA ARG A 151 20.27 7.82 1.66
C ARG A 151 19.76 9.16 1.12
N THR A 152 20.62 9.89 0.42
CA THR A 152 20.24 11.17 -0.17
C THR A 152 19.23 10.97 -1.30
N ALA A 153 19.28 9.88 -2.08
CA ALA A 153 18.23 9.50 -3.04
C ALA A 153 16.91 9.26 -2.32
N CYS A 154 16.93 8.55 -1.19
CA CYS A 154 15.77 8.41 -0.32
C CYS A 154 15.39 9.72 0.43
N GLY A 155 16.17 10.78 0.25
CA GLY A 155 15.95 12.13 0.79
C GLY A 155 16.44 12.44 2.17
N VAL A 156 17.34 11.61 2.67
CA VAL A 156 18.05 11.83 3.93
C VAL A 156 19.50 12.09 3.59
N ALA A 157 19.93 13.34 3.72
CA ALA A 157 21.34 13.70 3.59
C ALA A 157 21.96 13.81 4.98
N ASN A 158 23.08 13.11 5.22
CA ASN A 158 23.88 13.30 6.42
C ASN A 158 24.99 14.33 6.15
N LEU A 159 25.83 14.61 7.15
CA LEU A 159 26.92 15.59 7.01
C LEU A 159 27.90 15.21 5.88
N GLY A 160 28.16 13.92 5.69
CA GLY A 160 29.04 13.41 4.63
C GLY A 160 28.44 13.59 3.23
N SER A 161 27.12 13.51 3.09
CA SER A 161 26.42 13.60 1.80
C SER A 161 25.72 14.93 1.53
N ALA A 162 25.76 15.90 2.47
CA ALA A 162 25.10 17.21 2.31
C ALA A 162 25.57 18.00 1.07
N HIS A 163 26.76 17.69 0.55
CA HIS A 163 27.28 18.24 -0.70
C HIS A 163 26.51 17.83 -1.95
N LEU A 164 25.68 16.79 -1.86
CA LEU A 164 24.82 16.33 -2.94
C LEU A 164 23.57 17.21 -3.13
N LEU A 165 23.16 17.95 -2.10
CA LEU A 165 22.02 18.89 -2.17
C LEU A 165 22.20 19.99 -3.23
N PRO A 166 23.34 20.71 -3.31
CA PRO A 166 23.52 21.79 -4.29
C PRO A 166 23.91 21.32 -5.69
N THR A 167 24.37 20.08 -5.85
CA THR A 167 25.00 19.62 -7.11
C THR A 167 23.99 19.01 -8.09
N ASN A 168 22.73 18.82 -7.71
CA ASN A 168 21.76 18.00 -8.45
C ASN A 168 22.32 16.60 -8.80
N ASN A 169 23.34 16.12 -8.07
CA ASN A 169 24.01 14.85 -8.32
C ASN A 169 23.10 13.65 -8.03
N ILE A 170 21.98 13.89 -7.35
CA ILE A 170 20.92 12.91 -7.20
C ILE A 170 19.77 13.34 -8.10
N PRO A 171 19.70 12.74 -9.30
CA PRO A 171 18.65 13.07 -10.23
C PRO A 171 17.34 12.55 -9.68
N THR A 172 16.35 13.43 -9.71
CA THR A 172 14.95 13.10 -9.47
C THR A 172 14.18 13.46 -10.72
N ALA A 173 13.57 12.47 -11.36
CA ALA A 173 12.66 12.69 -12.48
C ALA A 173 11.28 13.03 -11.89
N GLY A 174 10.85 14.29 -12.04
CA GLY A 174 9.56 14.77 -11.54
C GLY A 174 8.42 14.51 -12.52
N PHE A 175 7.26 14.13 -11.99
CA PHE A 175 6.04 13.84 -12.73
C PHE A 175 4.82 14.46 -12.03
N SER A 176 3.82 14.78 -12.83
CA SER A 176 2.49 15.16 -12.38
C SER A 176 1.49 14.27 -13.08
N VAL A 177 0.67 13.55 -12.31
CA VAL A 177 -0.38 12.68 -12.87
C VAL A 177 -1.74 13.16 -12.42
N LEU A 178 -2.68 13.22 -13.37
CA LEU A 178 -4.08 13.48 -13.09
C LEU A 178 -4.77 12.18 -12.69
N VAL A 179 -5.48 12.24 -11.58
CA VAL A 179 -6.16 11.11 -10.97
C VAL A 179 -7.63 11.44 -10.86
N HIS A 180 -8.52 10.51 -11.26
CA HIS A 180 -9.96 10.69 -11.13
C HIS A 180 -10.47 10.39 -9.71
N LEU A 181 -10.13 11.28 -8.79
CA LEU A 181 -10.44 11.23 -7.37
C LEU A 181 -10.76 12.64 -6.85
N ASP A 182 -11.82 12.79 -6.06
CA ASP A 182 -12.21 14.09 -5.47
C ASP A 182 -11.35 14.37 -4.23
N TYR A 183 -10.50 15.40 -4.30
CA TYR A 183 -9.56 15.75 -3.23
C TYR A 183 -10.27 15.95 -1.87
N ASP A 184 -11.34 16.74 -1.84
CA ASP A 184 -12.05 17.08 -0.60
C ASP A 184 -12.80 15.87 -0.05
N LYS A 185 -13.50 15.15 -0.92
CA LYS A 185 -14.35 14.02 -0.51
C LYS A 185 -13.59 12.72 -0.29
N ASN A 186 -12.45 12.51 -0.93
CA ASN A 186 -11.76 11.22 -0.86
C ASN A 186 -10.43 11.28 -0.12
N LEU A 187 -9.76 12.43 -0.05
CA LEU A 187 -8.41 12.51 0.49
C LEU A 187 -8.32 13.41 1.73
N ALA A 188 -8.72 14.67 1.62
CA ALA A 188 -8.55 15.70 2.65
C ALA A 188 -9.49 15.54 3.87
N LYS A 189 -10.19 14.40 3.99
CA LYS A 189 -11.05 14.05 5.13
C LYS A 189 -10.28 13.85 6.43
N SER A 190 -9.12 13.21 6.35
CA SER A 190 -8.27 12.92 7.50
C SER A 190 -6.83 12.66 7.08
N ASN A 191 -5.90 12.84 8.02
CA ASN A 191 -4.50 12.47 7.82
C ASN A 191 -4.35 11.00 7.46
N ASP A 192 -5.15 10.10 8.06
CA ASP A 192 -5.03 8.66 7.81
C ASP A 192 -5.45 8.29 6.39
N THR A 193 -6.55 8.87 5.90
CA THR A 193 -7.00 8.66 4.51
C THR A 193 -5.95 9.11 3.51
N MET A 194 -5.36 10.28 3.74
CA MET A 194 -4.28 10.81 2.90
C MET A 194 -3.04 9.91 2.98
N LYS A 195 -2.62 9.49 4.18
CA LYS A 195 -1.46 8.60 4.36
C LYS A 195 -1.63 7.29 3.62
N GLU A 196 -2.80 6.67 3.73
CA GLU A 196 -3.08 5.40 3.06
C GLU A 196 -3.07 5.55 1.54
N PHE A 197 -3.69 6.60 1.01
CA PHE A 197 -3.60 6.93 -0.41
C PHE A 197 -2.15 7.09 -0.89
N LEU A 198 -1.34 7.87 -0.17
CA LEU A 198 0.06 8.12 -0.52
C LEU A 198 0.89 6.83 -0.51
N LEU A 199 0.68 5.96 0.48
CA LEU A 199 1.36 4.67 0.56
C LEU A 199 0.95 3.75 -0.60
N ASN A 200 -0.35 3.64 -0.86
CA ASN A 200 -0.86 2.81 -1.96
C ASN A 200 -0.39 3.33 -3.33
N PHE A 201 -0.38 4.64 -3.54
CA PHE A 201 0.16 5.27 -4.74
C PHE A 201 1.65 4.92 -4.92
N THR A 202 2.44 5.08 -3.87
CA THR A 202 3.88 4.76 -3.89
C THR A 202 4.12 3.30 -4.25
N LEU A 203 3.41 2.38 -3.58
CA LEU A 203 3.50 0.93 -3.82
C LEU A 203 3.12 0.58 -5.26
N ALA A 204 2.08 1.21 -5.80
CA ALA A 204 1.63 0.95 -7.16
C ALA A 204 2.70 1.34 -8.19
N ILE A 205 3.29 2.53 -8.06
CA ILE A 205 4.38 2.99 -8.93
C ILE A 205 5.59 2.07 -8.80
N ALA A 206 6.02 1.79 -7.57
CA ALA A 206 7.20 0.98 -7.31
C ALA A 206 7.07 -0.43 -7.91
N ARG A 207 5.94 -1.10 -7.68
CA ARG A 207 5.67 -2.43 -8.25
C ARG A 207 5.62 -2.42 -9.77
N LYS A 208 4.97 -1.40 -10.34
CA LYS A 208 4.74 -1.34 -11.78
C LYS A 208 6.02 -1.07 -12.56
N LEU A 209 6.96 -0.33 -11.97
CA LEU A 209 8.30 -0.13 -12.51
C LEU A 209 9.30 -1.18 -12.03
N ASN A 210 8.92 -2.06 -11.10
CA ASN A 210 9.78 -3.03 -10.44
C ASN A 210 11.04 -2.38 -9.82
N ILE A 211 10.82 -1.33 -9.03
CA ILE A 211 11.85 -0.54 -8.33
C ILE A 211 11.61 -0.53 -6.81
N PRO A 212 12.61 -0.20 -5.99
CA PRO A 212 12.43 -0.02 -4.55
C PRO A 212 11.38 1.03 -4.20
N GLU A 213 10.61 0.81 -3.13
CA GLU A 213 9.55 1.72 -2.69
C GLU A 213 10.11 3.12 -2.33
N ASP A 214 11.29 3.16 -1.71
CA ASP A 214 11.97 4.39 -1.31
C ASP A 214 12.47 5.25 -2.49
N TYR A 215 12.42 4.73 -3.73
CA TYR A 215 12.77 5.47 -4.95
C TYR A 215 11.60 6.31 -5.49
N VAL A 216 10.38 6.09 -4.97
CA VAL A 216 9.19 6.85 -5.31
C VAL A 216 8.91 7.86 -4.20
N ARG A 217 8.84 9.14 -4.55
CA ARG A 217 8.64 10.21 -3.57
C ARG A 217 7.51 11.12 -4.00
N ILE A 218 6.50 11.27 -3.15
CA ILE A 218 5.39 12.18 -3.41
C ILE A 218 5.72 13.54 -2.77
N PHE A 219 5.57 14.62 -3.53
CA PHE A 219 5.88 15.99 -3.10
C PHE A 219 4.63 16.73 -2.64
N SER A 220 3.56 16.64 -3.43
CA SER A 220 2.28 17.26 -3.14
C SER A 220 1.13 16.52 -3.81
N VAL A 221 -0.06 16.74 -3.26
CA VAL A 221 -1.32 16.26 -3.81
C VAL A 221 -2.25 17.47 -3.89
N GLU A 222 -2.76 17.79 -5.07
CA GLU A 222 -3.43 19.06 -5.34
C GLU A 222 -4.80 18.83 -5.96
N LYS A 223 -5.77 19.67 -5.60
CA LYS A 223 -7.08 19.68 -6.23
C LYS A 223 -6.95 20.24 -7.64
N SER A 224 -7.46 19.51 -8.64
CA SER A 224 -7.52 20.02 -10.01
C SER A 224 -8.56 21.14 -10.11
N THR A 225 -8.16 22.28 -10.66
CA THR A 225 -9.07 23.40 -10.96
C THR A 225 -9.72 23.27 -12.32
N GLU A 226 -9.11 22.50 -13.23
CA GLU A 226 -9.54 22.37 -14.62
C GLU A 226 -10.55 21.23 -14.81
N THR A 227 -10.40 20.15 -14.04
CA THR A 227 -11.25 18.95 -14.18
C THR A 227 -11.90 18.60 -12.83
N PRO A 228 -13.22 18.76 -12.68
CA PRO A 228 -13.92 18.40 -11.44
C PRO A 228 -13.70 16.94 -11.04
N ASN A 229 -13.71 16.66 -9.73
CA ASN A 229 -13.48 15.31 -9.17
C ASN A 229 -12.16 14.67 -9.59
N THR A 230 -11.14 15.50 -9.88
CA THR A 230 -9.79 15.02 -10.13
C THR A 230 -8.79 15.67 -9.19
N THR A 231 -7.72 14.92 -8.93
CA THR A 231 -6.61 15.28 -8.06
C THR A 231 -5.33 15.14 -8.86
N ILE A 232 -4.40 16.06 -8.70
CA ILE A 232 -3.07 16.01 -9.28
C ILE A 232 -2.11 15.48 -8.23
N VAL A 233 -1.34 14.44 -8.56
CA VAL A 233 -0.28 13.93 -7.69
C VAL A 233 1.06 14.31 -8.29
N HIS A 234 1.84 15.08 -7.54
CA HIS A 234 3.20 15.43 -7.89
C HIS A 234 4.16 14.47 -7.20
N PHE A 235 4.93 13.72 -7.97
CA PHE A 235 5.87 12.75 -7.43
C PHE A 235 7.16 12.73 -8.24
N GLY A 236 8.18 12.07 -7.72
CA GLY A 236 9.45 11.88 -8.40
C GLY A 236 10.00 10.47 -8.24
N LEU A 237 10.76 10.06 -9.25
CA LEU A 237 11.56 8.84 -9.26
C LEU A 237 13.02 9.20 -9.10
N THR A 238 13.72 8.54 -8.18
CA THR A 238 15.11 8.88 -7.87
C THR A 238 15.93 7.66 -7.51
N SER A 239 17.21 7.70 -7.87
CA SER A 239 18.20 6.70 -7.51
C SER A 239 19.57 7.38 -7.38
N PRO A 240 20.55 6.73 -6.74
CA PRO A 240 21.94 7.21 -6.69
C PRO A 240 22.61 7.32 -8.05
N ASN A 241 22.05 6.66 -9.08
CA ASN A 241 22.64 6.56 -10.40
C ASN A 241 21.82 7.34 -11.43
N GLN A 242 22.42 8.32 -12.07
CA GLN A 242 21.72 9.13 -13.08
C GLN A 242 21.16 8.35 -14.26
N LYS A 243 21.87 7.31 -14.70
CA LYS A 243 21.41 6.46 -15.80
C LYS A 243 20.19 5.62 -15.37
N GLU A 244 20.20 5.13 -14.13
CA GLU A 244 19.07 4.39 -13.55
C GLU A 244 17.84 5.29 -13.38
N THR A 245 18.01 6.50 -12.82
CA THR A 245 16.90 7.48 -12.74
C THR A 245 16.32 7.78 -14.13
N LYS A 246 17.18 7.96 -15.13
CA LYS A 246 16.72 8.19 -16.50
C LYS A 246 15.94 6.99 -17.04
N GLN A 247 16.44 5.77 -16.83
CA GLN A 247 15.75 4.55 -17.26
C GLN A 247 14.38 4.43 -16.62
N MET A 248 14.27 4.63 -15.30
CA MET A 248 12.98 4.63 -14.59
C MET A 248 12.00 5.66 -15.15
N ALA A 249 12.50 6.84 -15.53
CA ALA A 249 11.70 7.89 -16.12
C ALA A 249 11.20 7.51 -17.52
N ASP A 250 12.08 6.95 -18.35
CA ASP A 250 11.75 6.49 -19.70
C ASP A 250 10.72 5.33 -19.64
N ASP A 251 10.93 4.36 -18.73
CA ASP A 251 10.01 3.24 -18.48
C ASP A 251 8.63 3.75 -18.01
N PHE A 252 8.60 4.71 -17.07
CA PHE A 252 7.35 5.31 -16.62
C PHE A 252 6.61 6.02 -17.75
N GLN A 253 7.32 6.78 -18.59
CA GLN A 253 6.72 7.46 -19.74
C GLN A 253 6.19 6.47 -20.78
N GLU A 254 6.93 5.41 -21.07
CA GLU A 254 6.50 4.36 -21.99
C GLU A 254 5.21 3.69 -21.50
N GLN A 255 5.18 3.31 -20.23
CA GLN A 255 4.00 2.73 -19.61
C GLN A 255 2.81 3.70 -19.52
N ALA A 256 3.09 5.00 -19.35
CA ALA A 256 2.07 6.04 -19.44
C ALA A 256 1.47 6.16 -20.86
N ARG A 257 2.31 6.10 -21.89
CA ARG A 257 1.93 6.24 -23.31
C ARG A 257 1.21 5.01 -23.86
N SER A 258 1.63 3.80 -23.46
CA SER A 258 0.92 2.56 -23.83
C SER A 258 -0.47 2.44 -23.17
N GLY A 259 -0.86 3.46 -22.42
CA GLY A 259 -1.88 3.39 -21.40
C GLY A 259 -1.35 2.60 -20.22
N PHE A 260 -1.42 3.18 -19.02
CA PHE A 260 -1.62 2.39 -17.80
C PHE A 260 -3.01 1.72 -17.91
N GLY A 261 -3.22 0.86 -18.91
CA GLY A 261 -4.44 0.83 -19.73
C GLY A 261 -5.72 1.16 -19.00
N GLU A 262 -6.13 2.44 -18.90
CA GLU A 262 -7.26 2.98 -18.11
C GLU A 262 -7.49 2.43 -16.68
N ASN A 263 -6.66 1.50 -16.23
CA ASN A 263 -6.91 0.57 -15.14
C ASN A 263 -5.64 0.30 -14.33
N ALA A 264 -4.41 0.55 -14.80
CA ALA A 264 -3.23 0.11 -14.03
C ALA A 264 -2.75 1.13 -12.97
N LEU A 265 -2.91 2.44 -13.18
CA LEU A 265 -2.78 3.43 -12.10
C LEU A 265 -4.13 3.63 -11.39
N LEU A 266 -5.21 3.59 -12.17
CA LEU A 266 -6.57 3.78 -11.70
C LEU A 266 -7.16 2.57 -10.95
N HIS A 267 -6.66 1.33 -11.08
CA HIS A 267 -7.06 0.23 -10.17
C HIS A 267 -6.54 0.44 -8.75
N TYR A 268 -5.37 1.07 -8.62
CA TYR A 268 -4.76 1.35 -7.33
C TYR A 268 -5.20 2.69 -6.73
N ILE A 269 -5.80 3.56 -7.56
CA ILE A 269 -6.25 4.90 -7.16
C ILE A 269 -7.78 5.10 -7.26
N LYS A 270 -8.53 4.16 -7.82
CA LYS A 270 -9.96 4.06 -7.58
C LYS A 270 -10.21 3.19 -6.34
N PRO A 271 -10.54 3.75 -5.17
CA PRO A 271 -11.51 3.11 -4.30
C PRO A 271 -12.90 3.28 -4.95
N ALA A 272 -13.09 2.78 -6.18
CA ALA A 272 -14.39 2.91 -6.84
C ALA A 272 -15.26 1.67 -6.65
N ASP A 273 -14.73 0.53 -6.20
CA ASP A 273 -15.57 -0.57 -5.72
C ASP A 273 -15.07 -1.18 -4.39
N TYR A 274 -14.01 -0.66 -3.78
CA TYR A 274 -13.54 -1.11 -2.47
C TYR A 274 -14.09 -0.19 -1.39
N PRO A 275 -15.10 -0.60 -0.60
CA PRO A 275 -15.43 0.13 0.62
C PRO A 275 -14.25 -0.03 1.57
N TYR A 276 -13.58 1.08 1.91
CA TYR A 276 -12.59 1.13 3.01
C TYR A 276 -13.13 0.53 4.32
N SER A 277 -14.45 0.38 4.45
CA SER A 277 -15.09 -0.33 5.56
C SER A 277 -14.80 -1.84 5.62
N TRP A 278 -14.18 -2.48 4.62
CA TRP A 278 -13.98 -3.93 4.62
C TRP A 278 -12.56 -4.37 4.99
N ALA A 279 -11.61 -3.43 5.11
CA ALA A 279 -10.27 -3.74 5.62
C ALA A 279 -10.28 -4.37 7.04
N PRO A 280 -11.15 -3.92 7.97
CA PRO A 280 -11.36 -4.62 9.23
C PRO A 280 -11.85 -6.07 9.05
N ALA A 281 -12.73 -6.31 8.07
CA ALA A 281 -13.25 -7.65 7.80
C ALA A 281 -12.17 -8.59 7.25
N LEU A 282 -11.34 -8.13 6.30
CA LEU A 282 -10.22 -8.94 5.81
C LEU A 282 -9.16 -9.20 6.89
N SER A 283 -8.94 -8.22 7.78
CA SER A 283 -8.05 -8.37 8.93
C SER A 283 -8.59 -9.39 9.94
N TYR A 284 -9.90 -9.39 10.20
CA TYR A 284 -10.57 -10.40 11.03
C TYR A 284 -10.37 -11.82 10.47
N LEU A 285 -10.40 -11.95 9.14
CA LEU A 285 -10.15 -13.21 8.42
C LEU A 285 -8.66 -13.62 8.40
N GLN A 286 -7.77 -12.81 9.00
CA GLN A 286 -6.32 -13.03 9.06
C GLN A 286 -5.66 -13.14 7.67
N LEU A 287 -6.17 -12.39 6.68
CA LEU A 287 -5.60 -12.33 5.35
C LEU A 287 -4.73 -11.08 5.21
N ARG A 288 -3.59 -11.22 4.54
CA ARG A 288 -2.60 -10.15 4.33
C ARG A 288 -2.71 -9.62 2.91
N PRO A 289 -2.27 -8.38 2.65
CA PRO A 289 -2.28 -7.81 1.29
C PRO A 289 -1.63 -8.69 0.21
N ASN A 290 -0.55 -9.41 0.55
CA ASN A 290 0.16 -10.28 -0.37
C ASN A 290 -0.60 -11.58 -0.73
N ASP A 291 -1.66 -11.91 -0.01
CA ASP A 291 -2.51 -13.07 -0.29
C ASP A 291 -3.50 -12.77 -1.44
N PHE A 292 -3.55 -11.53 -1.94
CA PHE A 292 -4.51 -11.05 -2.93
C PHE A 292 -3.87 -10.64 -4.26
N ALA A 293 -4.68 -10.72 -5.33
CA ALA A 293 -4.37 -10.19 -6.66
C ALA A 293 -5.44 -9.16 -7.05
N PRO A 294 -5.35 -7.92 -6.52
CA PRO A 294 -6.44 -6.94 -6.54
C PRO A 294 -6.89 -6.53 -7.95
N ASP A 295 -6.01 -6.66 -8.94
CA ASP A 295 -6.30 -6.43 -10.37
C ASP A 295 -7.43 -7.33 -10.91
N TYR A 296 -7.76 -8.41 -10.18
CA TYR A 296 -8.84 -9.33 -10.52
C TYR A 296 -10.01 -9.26 -9.53
N ASN A 297 -10.13 -8.24 -8.69
CA ASN A 297 -11.33 -8.06 -7.86
C ASN A 297 -12.58 -7.85 -8.73
N MET A 298 -13.75 -8.22 -8.23
CA MET A 298 -15.00 -8.07 -8.99
C MET A 298 -16.17 -7.70 -8.08
N ASP A 299 -16.84 -6.62 -8.42
CA ASP A 299 -18.04 -6.17 -7.72
C ASP A 299 -19.31 -6.71 -8.38
N TYR A 300 -19.97 -7.68 -7.73
CA TYR A 300 -21.23 -8.27 -8.19
C TYR A 300 -22.46 -7.56 -7.62
N ARG A 301 -22.30 -6.42 -6.92
CA ARG A 301 -23.42 -5.58 -6.43
C ARG A 301 -23.98 -4.65 -7.51
N LYS A 302 -23.26 -4.51 -8.63
CA LYS A 302 -23.67 -3.66 -9.75
C LYS A 302 -24.96 -4.17 -10.38
N SER A 303 -25.83 -3.25 -10.79
CA SER A 303 -27.06 -3.57 -11.51
C SER A 303 -26.76 -4.13 -12.91
N GLY A 304 -27.66 -4.97 -13.43
CA GLY A 304 -27.56 -5.51 -14.79
C GLY A 304 -26.58 -6.68 -14.96
N MET A 305 -26.10 -7.28 -13.86
CA MET A 305 -25.34 -8.53 -13.94
C MET A 305 -26.23 -9.67 -14.44
N PRO A 306 -25.72 -10.56 -15.31
CA PRO A 306 -26.46 -11.76 -15.70
C PRO A 306 -26.64 -12.67 -14.48
N GLU A 307 -27.73 -13.43 -14.46
CA GLU A 307 -28.02 -14.38 -13.38
C GLU A 307 -26.98 -15.52 -13.33
N SER A 308 -26.51 -15.97 -14.49
CA SER A 308 -25.57 -17.08 -14.61
C SER A 308 -24.58 -16.90 -15.76
N GLN A 309 -23.49 -17.65 -15.73
CA GLN A 309 -22.46 -17.74 -16.77
C GLN A 309 -22.00 -19.19 -16.98
N HIS A 310 -21.31 -19.43 -18.10
CA HIS A 310 -20.71 -20.72 -18.43
C HIS A 310 -19.19 -20.67 -18.32
N ARG A 311 -18.61 -21.62 -17.57
CA ARG A 311 -17.15 -21.79 -17.40
C ARG A 311 -16.79 -23.26 -17.37
N GLY A 312 -15.70 -23.64 -18.04
CA GLY A 312 -15.24 -25.02 -18.13
C GLY A 312 -16.30 -26.02 -18.59
N GLY A 313 -17.29 -25.58 -19.38
CA GLY A 313 -18.41 -26.40 -19.85
C GLY A 313 -19.61 -26.50 -18.91
N TYR A 314 -19.63 -25.79 -17.77
CA TYR A 314 -20.72 -25.85 -16.79
C TYR A 314 -21.29 -24.46 -16.48
N THR A 315 -22.59 -24.42 -16.19
CA THR A 315 -23.29 -23.22 -15.72
C THR A 315 -23.06 -23.01 -14.22
N TYR A 316 -22.82 -21.77 -13.84
CA TYR A 316 -22.84 -21.34 -12.43
C TYR A 316 -23.57 -20.01 -12.31
N TYR A 317 -24.17 -19.78 -11.15
CA TYR A 317 -24.93 -18.57 -10.84
C TYR A 317 -24.00 -17.50 -10.27
N LEU A 318 -24.11 -16.28 -10.77
CA LEU A 318 -23.27 -15.18 -10.32
C LEU A 318 -23.60 -14.85 -8.87
N PRO A 319 -22.60 -14.50 -8.05
CA PRO A 319 -22.82 -14.11 -6.66
C PRO A 319 -23.34 -12.67 -6.59
N ILE A 320 -24.53 -12.40 -7.14
CA ILE A 320 -25.13 -11.05 -7.18
C ILE A 320 -25.28 -10.51 -5.76
N GLY A 321 -24.84 -9.27 -5.54
CA GLY A 321 -24.82 -8.63 -4.22
C GLY A 321 -23.57 -8.91 -3.39
N TRP A 322 -22.59 -9.65 -3.91
CA TRP A 322 -21.31 -9.92 -3.24
C TRP A 322 -20.18 -9.10 -3.85
N TYR A 323 -19.08 -8.95 -3.12
CA TYR A 323 -17.83 -8.44 -3.66
C TYR A 323 -16.75 -9.51 -3.57
N ARG A 324 -16.06 -9.75 -4.68
CA ARG A 324 -14.96 -10.71 -4.76
C ARG A 324 -13.63 -10.03 -4.55
N HIS A 325 -12.90 -10.48 -3.53
CA HIS A 325 -11.46 -10.28 -3.43
C HIS A 325 -10.76 -11.47 -4.11
N ALA A 326 -10.01 -11.22 -5.17
CA ALA A 326 -9.25 -12.25 -5.87
C ALA A 326 -8.02 -12.65 -5.05
N LEU A 327 -7.82 -13.95 -4.88
CA LEU A 327 -6.65 -14.51 -4.21
C LEU A 327 -5.48 -14.58 -5.18
N LYS A 328 -4.26 -14.37 -4.67
CA LYS A 328 -3.05 -14.59 -5.44
C LYS A 328 -2.82 -16.08 -5.61
N VAL A 329 -3.12 -16.58 -6.82
CA VAL A 329 -2.95 -18.00 -7.17
C VAL A 329 -1.85 -18.22 -8.21
N ASP A 330 -1.24 -17.15 -8.73
CA ASP A 330 -0.12 -17.26 -9.66
C ASP A 330 1.03 -18.05 -9.04
N GLN A 331 1.48 -19.08 -9.76
CA GLN A 331 2.54 -20.00 -9.34
C GLN A 331 2.17 -20.85 -8.12
N LYS A 332 0.93 -20.78 -7.64
CA LYS A 332 0.44 -21.61 -6.53
C LYS A 332 0.04 -22.99 -7.02
N TYR A 333 -0.49 -23.11 -8.23
CA TYR A 333 -0.88 -24.38 -8.81
C TYR A 333 -0.23 -24.58 -10.19
N PRO A 334 -0.13 -25.83 -10.68
CA PRO A 334 0.32 -26.08 -12.05
C PRO A 334 -0.68 -25.53 -13.07
N ASP A 335 -0.14 -25.00 -14.18
CA ASP A 335 -0.88 -24.57 -15.38
C ASP A 335 -1.93 -23.45 -15.16
N ASP A 336 -1.60 -22.48 -14.30
CA ASP A 336 -2.47 -21.35 -13.91
C ASP A 336 -3.13 -20.59 -15.07
N ALA A 337 -2.41 -20.42 -16.19
CA ALA A 337 -2.96 -19.74 -17.36
C ALA A 337 -4.11 -20.50 -18.05
N VAL A 338 -4.21 -21.82 -17.88
CA VAL A 338 -5.17 -22.67 -18.60
C VAL A 338 -6.46 -22.86 -17.79
N TRP A 339 -6.35 -23.34 -16.54
CA TRP A 339 -7.54 -23.66 -15.75
C TRP A 339 -8.31 -22.42 -15.27
N LEU A 340 -7.61 -21.28 -15.11
CA LEU A 340 -8.19 -20.03 -14.61
C LEU A 340 -8.85 -19.17 -15.71
N GLY A 341 -8.84 -19.63 -16.97
CA GLY A 341 -9.38 -18.88 -18.11
C GLY A 341 -10.82 -18.38 -17.94
N SER A 342 -11.18 -17.38 -18.76
CA SER A 342 -12.44 -16.64 -18.71
C SER A 342 -13.19 -16.64 -20.05
N THR A 343 -12.88 -17.59 -20.92
CA THR A 343 -13.44 -17.68 -22.29
C THR A 343 -14.28 -18.92 -22.51
N ASN A 344 -14.41 -19.78 -21.48
CA ASN A 344 -14.97 -21.12 -21.61
C ASN A 344 -14.15 -21.99 -22.60
N GLY A 345 -12.85 -21.74 -22.70
CA GLY A 345 -11.93 -22.46 -23.57
C GLY A 345 -11.60 -23.88 -23.09
N LYS A 346 -10.96 -24.66 -23.96
CA LYS A 346 -10.53 -26.03 -23.64
C LYS A 346 -9.52 -25.99 -22.48
N GLY A 347 -9.77 -26.79 -21.44
CA GLY A 347 -8.91 -26.90 -20.26
C GLY A 347 -9.29 -25.95 -19.11
N GLU A 348 -10.22 -25.02 -19.32
CA GLU A 348 -10.75 -24.19 -18.24
C GLU A 348 -11.55 -25.04 -17.24
N TRP A 349 -11.42 -24.71 -15.96
CA TRP A 349 -12.15 -25.41 -14.89
C TRP A 349 -13.45 -24.66 -14.58
N PRO A 350 -14.58 -25.34 -14.34
CA PRO A 350 -15.80 -24.71 -13.89
C PRO A 350 -15.68 -24.01 -12.54
N VAL A 351 -16.61 -23.09 -12.29
CA VAL A 351 -16.71 -22.31 -11.05
C VAL A 351 -17.72 -22.96 -10.10
N ALA A 352 -17.34 -23.05 -8.82
CA ALA A 352 -18.24 -23.43 -7.74
C ALA A 352 -17.92 -22.66 -6.46
N PHE A 353 -18.81 -22.71 -5.47
CA PHE A 353 -18.72 -21.97 -4.22
C PHE A 353 -18.63 -22.92 -3.03
N HIS A 354 -17.79 -22.58 -2.06
CA HIS A 354 -17.61 -23.35 -0.83
C HIS A 354 -17.79 -22.46 0.40
N GLY A 355 -18.77 -22.80 1.24
CA GLY A 355 -19.00 -22.15 2.52
C GLY A 355 -18.09 -22.73 3.59
N THR A 356 -17.50 -21.86 4.43
CA THR A 356 -16.76 -22.31 5.61
C THR A 356 -16.80 -21.26 6.70
N ASN A 357 -16.35 -21.62 7.90
CA ASN A 357 -16.27 -20.71 9.04
C ASN A 357 -15.16 -19.67 8.82
N SER A 358 -15.39 -18.41 9.23
CA SER A 358 -14.44 -17.30 9.13
C SER A 358 -13.06 -17.62 9.71
N SER A 359 -13.01 -18.40 10.80
CA SER A 359 -11.76 -18.86 11.43
C SER A 359 -10.90 -19.79 10.58
N LYS A 360 -11.44 -20.36 9.49
CA LYS A 360 -10.74 -21.29 8.58
C LYS A 360 -10.23 -20.62 7.31
N ILE A 361 -10.62 -19.37 7.07
CA ILE A 361 -10.36 -18.67 5.80
C ILE A 361 -8.86 -18.55 5.51
N SER A 362 -8.03 -18.09 6.45
CA SER A 362 -6.58 -17.95 6.22
C SER A 362 -5.90 -19.30 5.93
N GLY A 363 -6.34 -20.37 6.60
CA GLY A 363 -5.86 -21.73 6.36
C GLY A 363 -6.19 -22.22 4.95
N VAL A 364 -7.43 -22.02 4.50
CA VAL A 364 -7.86 -22.43 3.15
C VAL A 364 -7.21 -21.57 2.07
N ALA A 365 -7.13 -20.25 2.28
CA ALA A 365 -6.49 -19.33 1.34
C ALA A 365 -5.00 -19.66 1.13
N SER A 366 -4.30 -20.09 2.19
CA SER A 366 -2.89 -20.49 2.10
C SER A 366 -2.70 -21.92 1.57
N LYS A 367 -3.39 -22.91 2.15
CA LYS A 367 -3.11 -24.34 1.92
C LYS A 367 -4.10 -25.06 0.99
N GLY A 368 -5.16 -24.41 0.56
CA GLY A 368 -6.25 -25.05 -0.18
C GLY A 368 -7.25 -25.76 0.74
N LEU A 369 -8.22 -26.46 0.13
CA LEU A 369 -9.25 -27.21 0.84
C LEU A 369 -8.75 -28.61 1.19
N ILE A 370 -9.15 -29.13 2.35
CA ILE A 370 -8.75 -30.45 2.83
C ILE A 370 -9.98 -31.30 3.20
N ILE A 371 -9.94 -32.59 2.91
CA ILE A 371 -11.06 -33.51 3.13
C ILE A 371 -11.30 -33.78 4.61
N SER A 372 -10.24 -33.84 5.43
CA SER A 372 -10.38 -34.11 6.88
C SER A 372 -11.14 -33.01 7.63
N ALA A 373 -11.45 -31.88 6.98
CA ALA A 373 -12.29 -30.83 7.54
C ALA A 373 -13.80 -31.07 7.32
N THR A 374 -14.20 -32.14 6.61
CA THR A 374 -15.60 -32.42 6.22
C THR A 374 -16.20 -33.66 6.88
N GLU A 375 -15.68 -34.06 8.06
CA GLU A 375 -16.14 -35.26 8.78
C GLU A 375 -17.65 -35.26 9.07
N ASN A 376 -18.21 -34.09 9.41
CA ASN A 376 -19.64 -33.85 9.65
C ASN A 376 -20.15 -32.73 8.71
N ASP A 377 -20.39 -33.07 7.45
CA ASP A 377 -20.86 -32.13 6.42
C ASP A 377 -22.36 -32.34 6.14
N PHE A 378 -23.15 -31.28 6.28
CA PHE A 378 -24.60 -31.33 6.02
C PHE A 378 -24.92 -31.75 4.58
N ALA A 379 -24.10 -31.37 3.60
CA ALA A 379 -24.29 -31.77 2.21
C ALA A 379 -24.09 -33.29 2.01
N ARG A 380 -23.28 -33.92 2.86
CA ARG A 380 -23.11 -35.38 2.86
C ARG A 380 -24.34 -36.08 3.38
N GLU A 381 -24.88 -35.62 4.52
CA GLU A 381 -26.11 -36.16 5.09
C GLU A 381 -27.27 -36.02 4.10
N GLU A 382 -27.44 -34.84 3.49
CA GLU A 382 -28.44 -34.58 2.46
C GLU A 382 -28.27 -35.50 1.24
N ALA A 383 -27.04 -35.71 0.77
CA ALA A 383 -26.77 -36.61 -0.35
C ALA A 383 -27.12 -38.08 -0.02
N VAL A 384 -26.87 -38.51 1.23
CA VAL A 384 -27.23 -39.86 1.70
C VAL A 384 -28.75 -40.02 1.80
N GLU A 385 -29.45 -39.03 2.31
CA GLU A 385 -30.92 -39.04 2.40
C GLU A 385 -31.56 -39.13 1.01
N GLN A 386 -31.03 -38.38 0.04
CA GLN A 386 -31.64 -38.28 -1.30
C GLN A 386 -31.29 -39.41 -2.25
N MET A 387 -30.06 -39.96 -2.19
CA MET A 387 -29.58 -40.96 -3.16
C MET A 387 -29.11 -42.27 -2.52
N GLY A 388 -29.24 -42.40 -1.21
CA GLY A 388 -28.97 -43.62 -0.47
C GLY A 388 -27.54 -43.75 0.08
N PRO A 389 -27.26 -44.85 0.81
CA PRO A 389 -26.04 -45.01 1.61
C PRO A 389 -24.75 -45.06 0.78
N GLY A 390 -24.82 -45.30 -0.53
CA GLY A 390 -23.65 -45.23 -1.42
C GLY A 390 -23.03 -43.83 -1.53
N MET A 391 -23.73 -42.81 -1.04
CA MET A 391 -23.25 -41.42 -0.99
C MET A 391 -22.51 -41.08 0.31
N ASP A 392 -22.44 -42.01 1.26
CA ASP A 392 -21.84 -41.80 2.59
C ASP A 392 -20.30 -41.85 2.53
N GLN A 393 -19.71 -40.88 1.83
CA GLN A 393 -18.26 -40.78 1.66
C GLN A 393 -17.81 -39.33 1.87
N GLN A 394 -16.70 -39.18 2.59
CA GLN A 394 -16.06 -37.88 2.78
C GLN A 394 -15.62 -37.27 1.45
N GLY A 395 -15.75 -35.94 1.36
CA GLY A 395 -15.32 -35.17 0.22
C GLY A 395 -15.47 -33.68 0.49
N ILE A 396 -14.95 -32.86 -0.41
CA ILE A 396 -15.16 -31.42 -0.43
C ILE A 396 -16.47 -31.16 -1.16
N TYR A 397 -17.42 -30.52 -0.49
CA TYR A 397 -18.70 -30.14 -1.07
C TYR A 397 -18.66 -28.68 -1.54
N LEU A 398 -19.08 -28.48 -2.79
CA LEU A 398 -19.22 -27.16 -3.41
C LEU A 398 -20.59 -27.06 -4.07
N THR A 399 -21.03 -25.85 -4.38
CA THR A 399 -22.26 -25.61 -5.14
C THR A 399 -22.04 -24.69 -6.34
N THR A 400 -22.83 -24.86 -7.39
CA THR A 400 -22.86 -23.93 -8.53
C THR A 400 -23.61 -22.63 -8.26
N HIS A 401 -24.20 -22.45 -7.08
CA HIS A 401 -24.91 -21.23 -6.68
C HIS A 401 -24.36 -20.64 -5.38
N CYS A 402 -23.98 -19.36 -5.38
CA CYS A 402 -23.36 -18.72 -4.21
C CYS A 402 -24.24 -18.76 -2.95
N ASN A 403 -25.56 -18.62 -3.08
CA ASN A 403 -26.50 -18.79 -1.96
C ASN A 403 -26.39 -20.15 -1.26
N GLY A 404 -26.13 -21.24 -1.99
CA GLY A 404 -25.89 -22.55 -1.37
C GLY A 404 -24.60 -22.55 -0.56
N GLY A 405 -23.52 -21.94 -1.07
CA GLY A 405 -22.26 -21.80 -0.33
C GLY A 405 -22.38 -20.82 0.85
N ALA A 406 -23.30 -19.88 0.75
CA ALA A 406 -23.62 -18.92 1.80
C ALA A 406 -24.63 -19.46 2.83
N HIS A 407 -25.11 -20.71 2.69
CA HIS A 407 -26.15 -21.24 3.58
C HIS A 407 -25.68 -21.25 5.05
N PRO A 408 -26.55 -20.92 6.03
CA PRO A 408 -26.19 -20.83 7.45
C PRO A 408 -25.59 -22.10 8.07
N GLN A 409 -25.79 -23.26 7.43
CA GLN A 409 -25.20 -24.52 7.85
C GLN A 409 -23.70 -24.62 7.51
N TYR A 410 -23.23 -23.92 6.46
CA TYR A 410 -21.84 -23.99 6.00
C TYR A 410 -21.01 -22.76 6.41
N THR A 411 -21.64 -21.59 6.48
CA THR A 411 -20.98 -20.34 6.86
C THR A 411 -21.82 -19.57 7.88
N ARG A 412 -21.14 -18.93 8.84
CA ARG A 412 -21.77 -18.06 9.84
C ARG A 412 -21.32 -16.62 9.62
N PRO A 413 -22.22 -15.64 9.73
CA PRO A 413 -21.82 -14.25 9.74
C PRO A 413 -20.85 -13.96 10.91
N PHE A 414 -19.97 -12.98 10.72
CA PHE A 414 -19.04 -12.50 11.72
C PHE A 414 -19.14 -10.99 11.84
N CYS A 415 -19.03 -10.50 13.08
CA CYS A 415 -19.15 -9.09 13.39
C CYS A 415 -17.77 -8.45 13.50
N VAL A 416 -17.62 -7.26 12.92
CA VAL A 416 -16.38 -6.50 12.93
C VAL A 416 -16.68 -5.06 13.29
N GLN A 417 -15.89 -4.50 14.19
CA GLN A 417 -15.94 -3.08 14.52
C GLN A 417 -15.15 -2.28 13.48
N LEU A 418 -15.78 -1.28 12.88
CA LEU A 418 -15.19 -0.35 11.95
C LEU A 418 -14.42 0.76 12.68
N PRO A 419 -13.54 1.52 11.98
CA PRO A 419 -12.79 2.63 12.58
C PRO A 419 -13.65 3.72 13.22
N ASP A 420 -14.88 3.90 12.73
CA ASP A 420 -15.88 4.84 13.29
C ASP A 420 -16.63 4.27 14.52
N ARG A 421 -16.17 3.12 15.03
CA ARG A 421 -16.74 2.36 16.16
C ARG A 421 -18.12 1.74 15.90
N THR A 422 -18.63 1.81 14.67
CA THR A 422 -19.83 1.07 14.29
C THR A 422 -19.49 -0.41 14.11
N ASN A 423 -20.44 -1.28 14.45
CA ASN A 423 -20.31 -2.71 14.19
C ASN A 423 -20.99 -3.04 12.88
N LYS A 424 -20.32 -3.86 12.06
CA LYS A 424 -20.89 -4.42 10.83
C LYS A 424 -20.82 -5.93 10.81
N THR A 425 -21.85 -6.53 10.24
CA THR A 425 -21.95 -7.98 10.10
C THR A 425 -21.61 -8.39 8.67
N PHE A 426 -20.67 -9.31 8.54
CA PHE A 426 -20.20 -9.82 7.25
C PHE A 426 -20.39 -11.32 7.12
N ARG A 427 -20.52 -11.78 5.89
CA ARG A 427 -20.45 -13.21 5.53
C ARG A 427 -19.38 -13.42 4.48
N VAL A 428 -18.77 -14.61 4.50
CA VAL A 428 -17.69 -15.00 3.58
C VAL A 428 -17.94 -16.37 2.96
N VAL A 429 -17.61 -16.49 1.68
CA VAL A 429 -17.71 -17.73 0.87
C VAL A 429 -16.49 -17.81 -0.05
N PHE A 430 -15.91 -18.99 -0.26
CA PHE A 430 -14.88 -19.18 -1.27
C PHE A 430 -15.49 -19.34 -2.66
N MET A 431 -14.85 -18.71 -3.64
CA MET A 431 -15.04 -18.98 -5.06
C MET A 431 -13.90 -19.88 -5.53
N CYS A 432 -14.25 -21.05 -6.06
CA CYS A 432 -13.33 -22.12 -6.40
C CYS A 432 -13.42 -22.47 -7.88
N ARG A 433 -12.32 -23.00 -8.42
CA ARG A 433 -12.31 -23.75 -9.68
C ARG A 433 -12.25 -25.25 -9.38
N VAL A 434 -13.01 -26.04 -10.13
CA VAL A 434 -13.10 -27.50 -9.92
C VAL A 434 -12.70 -28.22 -11.19
N GLN A 435 -11.83 -29.23 -11.12
CA GLN A 435 -11.39 -29.95 -12.30
C GLN A 435 -12.55 -30.72 -12.96
N PRO A 436 -12.80 -30.55 -14.28
CA PRO A 436 -13.83 -31.30 -14.99
C PRO A 436 -13.65 -32.82 -14.85
N GLY A 437 -14.74 -33.54 -14.60
CA GLY A 437 -14.74 -35.00 -14.47
C GLY A 437 -14.20 -35.53 -13.14
N LYS A 438 -13.83 -34.66 -12.19
CA LYS A 438 -13.32 -35.05 -10.85
C LYS A 438 -14.35 -34.88 -9.73
N PHE A 439 -15.61 -34.66 -10.07
CA PHE A 439 -16.69 -34.47 -9.10
C PHE A 439 -17.92 -35.33 -9.42
N THR A 440 -18.67 -35.68 -8.39
CA THR A 440 -20.02 -36.24 -8.52
C THR A 440 -21.05 -35.14 -8.32
N THR A 441 -22.14 -35.17 -9.09
CA THR A 441 -23.19 -34.16 -9.05
C THR A 441 -24.43 -34.70 -8.35
N HIS A 442 -24.98 -33.90 -7.45
CA HIS A 442 -26.19 -34.21 -6.70
C HIS A 442 -27.18 -33.06 -6.89
N HIS A 443 -28.42 -33.41 -7.24
CA HIS A 443 -29.46 -32.43 -7.53
C HIS A 443 -30.13 -32.00 -6.23
N VAL A 444 -29.99 -30.72 -5.91
CA VAL A 444 -30.74 -30.07 -4.84
C VAL A 444 -31.63 -28.98 -5.45
N SER A 445 -32.63 -28.52 -4.69
CA SER A 445 -33.48 -27.37 -5.01
C SER A 445 -32.75 -26.30 -5.83
N THR A 446 -33.41 -25.78 -6.88
CA THR A 446 -32.84 -24.80 -7.82
C THR A 446 -32.30 -23.52 -7.14
N SER A 447 -32.80 -23.17 -5.95
CA SER A 447 -32.35 -22.01 -5.16
C SER A 447 -30.94 -22.15 -4.56
N THR A 448 -30.39 -23.36 -4.50
CA THR A 448 -29.05 -23.64 -3.96
C THR A 448 -28.09 -24.22 -5.00
N GLY A 449 -28.51 -24.34 -6.27
CA GLY A 449 -27.69 -24.87 -7.36
C GLY A 449 -27.43 -26.37 -7.28
N LEU A 450 -26.54 -26.86 -8.14
CA LEU A 450 -26.06 -28.25 -8.09
C LEU A 450 -24.99 -28.38 -7.01
N ILE A 451 -25.05 -29.44 -6.23
CA ILE A 451 -23.99 -29.77 -5.28
C ILE A 451 -22.99 -30.69 -5.98
N TRP A 452 -21.70 -30.34 -5.89
CA TRP A 452 -20.58 -31.12 -6.36
C TRP A 452 -19.79 -31.65 -5.18
N ARG A 453 -19.54 -32.95 -5.18
CA ARG A 453 -18.63 -33.60 -4.23
C ARG A 453 -17.33 -33.95 -4.92
N VAL A 454 -16.22 -33.53 -4.33
CA VAL A 454 -14.86 -33.78 -4.83
C VAL A 454 -14.07 -34.58 -3.80
N VAL A 455 -13.56 -35.74 -4.20
CA VAL A 455 -12.78 -36.65 -3.32
C VAL A 455 -11.27 -36.48 -3.46
N ASP A 456 -10.83 -35.63 -4.40
CA ASP A 456 -9.44 -35.28 -4.66
C ASP A 456 -9.23 -33.79 -4.35
N PRO A 457 -8.49 -33.42 -3.29
CA PRO A 457 -8.33 -32.01 -2.91
C PRO A 457 -7.60 -31.19 -3.97
N ASP A 458 -6.72 -31.80 -4.77
CA ASP A 458 -5.96 -31.10 -5.82
C ASP A 458 -6.85 -30.74 -7.03
N ALA A 459 -8.01 -31.37 -7.13
CA ALA A 459 -9.04 -31.06 -8.11
C ALA A 459 -9.90 -29.84 -7.72
N VAL A 460 -9.62 -29.16 -6.60
CA VAL A 460 -10.31 -27.93 -6.17
C VAL A 460 -9.33 -26.82 -5.84
N ARG A 461 -9.49 -25.66 -6.49
CA ARG A 461 -8.59 -24.52 -6.31
C ARG A 461 -9.38 -23.27 -5.91
N PRO A 462 -9.32 -22.84 -4.64
CA PRO A 462 -9.82 -21.53 -4.24
C PRO A 462 -9.04 -20.43 -4.94
N TYR A 463 -9.74 -19.49 -5.58
CA TYR A 463 -9.12 -18.38 -6.32
C TYR A 463 -9.72 -17.02 -5.98
N GLY A 464 -10.79 -16.98 -5.19
CA GLY A 464 -11.36 -15.74 -4.67
C GLY A 464 -12.10 -16.00 -3.37
N ILE A 465 -12.23 -14.94 -2.57
CA ILE A 465 -13.19 -14.88 -1.47
C ILE A 465 -14.28 -13.88 -1.83
N LEU A 466 -15.51 -14.27 -1.60
CA LEU A 466 -16.68 -13.41 -1.70
C LEU A 466 -17.01 -12.94 -0.29
N VAL A 467 -17.10 -11.63 -0.12
CA VAL A 467 -17.55 -11.02 1.13
C VAL A 467 -18.85 -10.27 0.86
N LYS A 468 -19.77 -10.34 1.80
CA LYS A 468 -21.06 -9.64 1.76
C LYS A 468 -21.30 -8.94 3.09
N ASP A 469 -21.75 -7.69 3.00
CA ASP A 469 -22.25 -6.88 4.11
C ASP A 469 -23.72 -7.23 4.34
N GLU A 470 -24.02 -7.92 5.43
CA GLU A 470 -25.38 -8.40 5.74
C GLU A 470 -26.31 -7.24 6.13
N ASP A 471 -25.76 -6.12 6.59
CA ASP A 471 -26.54 -4.96 7.06
C ASP A 471 -27.07 -4.09 5.89
N THR A 472 -26.72 -4.44 4.65
CA THR A 472 -27.21 -3.76 3.42
C THR A 472 -28.45 -4.41 2.80
N LEU A 473 -28.97 -5.50 3.40
CA LEU A 473 -30.09 -6.29 2.87
C LEU A 473 -31.44 -5.56 2.79
N ASP A 474 -31.66 -4.48 3.55
CA ASP A 474 -32.94 -3.77 3.57
C ASP A 474 -33.19 -2.80 2.39
N LYS A 475 -32.22 -2.63 1.47
CA LYS A 475 -32.32 -1.61 0.40
C LYS A 475 -32.36 -2.17 -1.03
N ILE A 476 -32.28 -3.49 -1.19
CA ILE A 476 -32.30 -4.16 -2.49
C ILE A 476 -33.32 -5.29 -2.46
N GLN A 477 -34.58 -4.97 -2.17
CA GLN A 477 -35.68 -5.79 -2.69
C GLN A 477 -36.09 -5.20 -4.03
N PRO A 478 -36.29 -6.02 -5.08
CA PRO A 478 -37.08 -5.56 -6.21
C PRO A 478 -38.49 -5.32 -5.69
N ASN A 479 -39.08 -4.15 -5.97
CA ASN A 479 -40.51 -3.97 -5.82
C ASN A 479 -41.22 -5.14 -6.53
N PRO A 480 -42.29 -5.71 -5.92
CA PRO A 480 -43.04 -6.83 -6.49
C PRO A 480 -43.60 -6.53 -7.88
#